data_AF-A0A9D8DM33-F1
#
_entry.id   AF-A0A9D8DM33-F1
#
_cell.length_a   1.000
_cell.length_b   1.000
_cell.length_c   1.000
_cell.angle_alpha   90.00
_cell.angle_beta   90.00
_cell.angle_gamma   90.00
#
_symmetry.space_group_name_H-M   'P 1'
#
loop_
_entity.id
_entity.type
_entity.pdbx_description
1 polymer ?
#
loop_
_entity_poly.entity_id
_entity_poly.type
_entity_poly.pdbx_seq_one_letter_code
_entity_poly.pdbx_strand_id
1 'polypeptide(L)'
;MAIDEQKLRRSLHDRLEAALGADEAALLMDYLPPVGWADVATQRDLNGLRAEVKHGFAMADTKIDALRTEFRGEIKDLKSSLLMWLMPTIIGSMAISVALARLA
;
A
#
# COMPACT_ATOMS: atom_id res chain seq x y z
N MET A 1 32.92 13.78 -3.66
CA MET A 1 31.92 13.05 -4.47
C MET A 1 31.40 13.87 -5.64
N ALA A 2 30.56 14.91 -5.47
CA ALA A 2 30.08 15.72 -6.62
C ALA A 2 31.19 16.46 -7.40
N ILE A 3 32.24 16.92 -6.72
CA ILE A 3 33.40 17.58 -7.35
C ILE A 3 34.27 16.58 -8.14
N ASP A 4 34.30 15.30 -7.72
CA ASP A 4 35.11 14.27 -8.37
C ASP A 4 34.43 13.75 -9.64
N GLU A 5 33.11 13.60 -9.60
CA GLU A 5 32.25 13.31 -10.77
C GLU A 5 32.43 14.36 -11.87
N GLN A 6 32.42 15.65 -11.50
CA GLN A 6 32.53 16.74 -12.47
C GLN A 6 33.90 16.77 -13.15
N LYS A 7 34.97 16.42 -12.42
CA LYS A 7 36.32 16.25 -12.99
C LYS A 7 36.37 15.08 -13.96
N LEU A 8 35.70 13.96 -13.62
CA LEU A 8 35.65 12.78 -14.47
C LEU A 8 34.89 13.06 -15.77
N ARG A 9 33.73 13.74 -15.71
CA ARG A 9 32.98 14.18 -16.91
C ARG A 9 33.80 15.07 -17.81
N ARG A 10 34.52 16.05 -17.24
CA ARG A 10 35.38 16.94 -18.03
C ARG A 10 36.52 16.17 -18.71
N SER A 11 37.19 15.28 -17.97
CA SER A 11 38.21 14.42 -18.57
C SER A 11 37.66 13.48 -19.65
N LEU A 12 36.40 13.05 -19.56
CA LEU A 12 35.75 12.23 -20.58
C LEU A 12 35.42 13.05 -21.83
N HIS A 13 34.88 14.26 -21.65
CA HIS A 13 34.60 15.21 -22.73
C HIS A 13 35.87 15.49 -23.54
N ASP A 14 36.98 15.87 -22.89
CA ASP A 14 38.25 16.20 -23.57
C ASP A 14 38.78 15.02 -24.42
N ARG A 15 38.57 13.78 -23.95
CA ARG A 15 38.97 12.56 -24.68
C ARG A 15 38.03 12.25 -25.85
N LEU A 16 36.73 12.47 -25.68
CA LEU A 16 35.74 12.28 -26.74
C LEU A 16 35.93 13.32 -27.84
N GLU A 17 36.17 14.57 -27.50
CA GLU A 17 36.43 15.66 -28.43
C GLU A 17 37.67 15.37 -29.29
N ALA A 18 38.76 14.90 -28.67
CA ALA A 18 39.98 14.52 -29.38
C ALA A 18 39.80 13.32 -30.33
N ALA A 19 38.84 12.44 -30.07
CA ALA A 19 38.63 11.21 -30.85
C ALA A 19 37.56 11.34 -31.94
N LEU A 20 36.50 12.11 -31.68
CA LEU A 20 35.27 12.14 -32.48
C LEU A 20 34.95 13.53 -33.03
N GLY A 21 35.54 14.59 -32.49
CA GLY A 21 35.15 15.98 -32.77
C GLY A 21 34.28 16.59 -31.67
N ALA A 22 34.22 17.93 -31.63
CA ALA A 22 33.54 18.68 -30.57
C ALA A 22 32.02 18.47 -30.56
N ASP A 23 31.39 18.42 -31.75
CA ASP A 23 29.94 18.31 -31.87
C ASP A 23 29.46 16.91 -31.46
N GLU A 24 30.15 15.86 -31.91
CA GLU A 24 29.87 14.47 -31.55
C GLU A 24 30.10 14.22 -30.06
N ALA A 25 31.16 14.80 -29.47
CA ALA A 25 31.45 14.70 -28.05
C ALA A 25 30.37 15.38 -27.19
N ALA A 26 29.94 16.58 -27.57
CA ALA A 26 28.87 17.29 -26.89
C ALA A 26 27.55 16.50 -26.92
N LEU A 27 27.20 15.95 -28.08
CA LEU A 27 25.99 15.13 -28.24
C LEU A 27 26.03 13.89 -27.33
N LEU A 28 27.16 13.19 -27.25
CA LEU A 28 27.29 11.98 -26.43
C LEU A 28 27.25 12.30 -24.93
N MET A 29 27.79 13.45 -24.54
CA MET A 29 27.75 13.94 -23.16
C MET A 29 26.33 14.38 -22.75
N ASP A 30 25.52 14.91 -23.67
CA ASP A 30 24.12 15.29 -23.43
C ASP A 30 23.22 14.08 -23.13
N TYR A 31 23.51 12.90 -23.69
CA TYR A 31 22.78 11.67 -23.40
C TYR A 31 23.23 10.98 -22.11
N LEU A 32 24.34 11.42 -21.51
CA LEU A 32 24.87 10.78 -20.32
C LEU A 32 24.07 11.23 -19.09
N PRO A 33 23.43 10.30 -18.35
CA PRO A 33 22.63 10.68 -17.19
C PRO A 33 23.49 11.42 -16.14
N PRO A 34 22.91 12.41 -15.44
CA PRO A 34 23.64 13.23 -14.47
C PRO A 34 24.15 12.43 -13.26
N VAL A 35 23.56 11.27 -12.99
CA VAL A 35 23.86 10.40 -11.82
C VAL A 35 24.53 9.06 -12.20
N GLY A 36 25.07 8.93 -13.41
CA GLY A 36 25.66 7.67 -13.87
C GLY A 36 24.62 6.57 -14.13
N TRP A 37 25.02 5.51 -14.85
CA TRP A 37 24.08 4.48 -15.30
C TRP A 37 23.68 3.46 -14.23
N ALA A 38 24.47 3.34 -13.16
CA ALA A 38 24.17 2.44 -12.05
C ALA A 38 22.97 2.90 -11.21
N ASP A 39 22.74 4.22 -11.15
CA ASP A 39 21.66 4.82 -10.37
C ASP A 39 20.36 5.00 -11.19
N VAL A 40 20.39 4.71 -12.49
CA VAL A 40 19.19 4.72 -13.33
C VAL A 40 18.44 3.42 -13.14
N ALA A 41 17.26 3.49 -12.52
CA ALA A 41 16.38 2.33 -12.36
C ALA A 41 16.05 1.71 -13.71
N THR A 42 16.31 0.41 -13.85
CA THR A 42 16.02 -0.28 -15.11
C THR A 42 14.54 -0.60 -15.21
N GLN A 43 14.07 -0.86 -16.43
CA GLN A 43 12.69 -1.32 -16.64
C GLN A 43 12.38 -2.61 -15.90
N ARG A 44 13.39 -3.49 -15.71
CA ARG A 44 13.25 -4.72 -14.93
C ARG A 44 12.98 -4.42 -13.46
N ASP A 45 13.67 -3.45 -12.88
CA ASP A 45 13.48 -3.04 -11.48
C ASP A 45 12.08 -2.46 -11.28
N LEU A 46 11.63 -1.60 -12.21
CA LEU A 46 10.28 -1.06 -12.20
C LEU A 46 9.20 -2.14 -12.35
N ASN A 47 9.43 -3.15 -13.19
CA ASN A 47 8.51 -4.27 -13.35
C ASN A 47 8.46 -5.15 -12.08
N GLY A 48 9.60 -5.37 -11.43
CA GLY A 48 9.68 -6.05 -10.13
C GLY A 48 8.88 -5.30 -9.07
N LEU A 49 9.13 -3.99 -8.93
CA LEU A 49 8.42 -3.14 -7.98
C LEU A 49 6.91 -3.09 -8.27
N ARG A 50 6.51 -3.00 -9.54
CA ARG A 50 5.10 -3.03 -9.93
C ARG A 50 4.42 -4.34 -9.52
N ALA A 51 5.11 -5.47 -9.69
CA ALA A 51 4.58 -6.78 -9.31
C ALA A 51 4.44 -6.90 -7.80
N GLU A 52 5.44 -6.45 -7.03
CA GLU A 52 5.42 -6.45 -5.57
C GLU A 52 4.29 -5.56 -5.02
N VAL A 53 4.15 -4.34 -5.55
CA VAL A 53 3.08 -3.42 -5.16
C VAL A 53 1.71 -4.03 -5.47
N LYS A 54 1.52 -4.60 -6.66
CA LYS A 54 0.26 -5.26 -7.03
C LYS A 54 -0.07 -6.42 -6.09
N HIS A 55 0.94 -7.22 -5.72
CA HIS A 55 0.77 -8.32 -4.78
C HIS A 55 0.41 -7.81 -3.38
N GLY A 56 1.09 -6.75 -2.90
CA GLY A 56 0.81 -6.11 -1.63
C GLY A 56 -0.63 -5.59 -1.53
N PHE A 57 -1.13 -4.93 -2.58
CA PHE A 57 -2.53 -4.49 -2.62
C PHE A 57 -3.52 -5.66 -2.62
N ALA A 58 -3.27 -6.70 -3.43
CA ALA A 58 -4.12 -7.88 -3.43
C ALA A 58 -4.19 -8.55 -2.05
N MET A 59 -3.05 -8.64 -1.34
CA MET A 59 -3.01 -9.16 0.02
C MET A 59 -3.74 -8.25 1.01
N ALA A 60 -3.65 -6.92 0.87
CA ALA A 60 -4.41 -5.99 1.70
C ALA A 60 -5.93 -6.15 1.49
N ASP A 61 -6.38 -6.26 0.25
CA ASP A 61 -7.80 -6.47 -0.07
C ASP A 61 -8.33 -7.75 0.57
N THR A 62 -7.59 -8.87 0.44
CA THR A 62 -8.02 -10.14 1.06
C THR A 62 -8.11 -10.04 2.59
N LYS A 63 -7.18 -9.33 3.24
CA LYS A 63 -7.23 -9.10 4.69
C LYS A 63 -8.41 -8.23 5.10
N ILE A 64 -8.70 -7.18 4.33
CA ILE A 64 -9.85 -6.30 4.58
C ILE A 64 -11.16 -7.08 4.44
N ASP A 65 -11.28 -7.92 3.41
CA ASP A 65 -12.46 -8.76 3.23
C ASP A 65 -12.61 -9.78 4.36
N ALA A 66 -11.51 -10.42 4.79
CA ALA A 66 -11.51 -11.33 5.93
C ALA A 66 -12.00 -10.63 7.22
N LEU A 67 -11.42 -9.48 7.56
CA LEU A 67 -11.83 -8.67 8.71
C LEU A 67 -13.30 -8.25 8.60
N ARG A 68 -13.75 -7.83 7.41
CA ARG A 68 -15.17 -7.49 7.18
C ARG A 68 -16.09 -8.68 7.41
N THR A 69 -15.68 -9.89 7.01
CA THR A 69 -16.48 -11.11 7.27
C THR A 69 -16.51 -11.46 8.75
N GLU A 70 -15.39 -11.34 9.45
CA GLU A 70 -15.27 -11.59 10.89
C GLU A 70 -16.14 -10.61 11.68
N PHE A 71 -16.01 -9.30 11.45
CA PHE A 71 -16.86 -8.29 12.09
C PHE A 71 -18.35 -8.52 11.84
N ARG A 72 -18.73 -8.93 10.62
CA ARG A 72 -20.15 -9.28 10.33
C ARG A 72 -20.61 -10.51 11.11
N GLY A 73 -19.72 -11.48 11.34
CA GLY A 73 -19.97 -12.64 12.18
C GLY A 73 -20.16 -12.23 13.64
N GLU A 74 -19.21 -11.51 14.20
CA GLU A 74 -19.26 -11.03 15.59
C GLU A 74 -20.53 -10.20 15.87
N ILE A 75 -20.91 -9.29 14.95
CA ILE A 75 -22.15 -8.52 15.10
C ILE A 75 -23.39 -9.42 15.11
N LYS A 76 -23.42 -10.46 14.25
CA LYS A 76 -24.54 -11.41 14.23
C LYS A 76 -24.60 -12.22 15.53
N ASP A 77 -23.45 -12.65 16.04
CA ASP A 77 -23.37 -13.44 17.27
C ASP A 77 -23.76 -12.59 18.48
N LEU A 78 -23.28 -11.35 18.58
CA LEU A 78 -23.71 -10.38 19.59
C LEU A 78 -25.23 -10.16 19.52
N LYS A 79 -25.76 -9.93 18.31
CA LYS A 79 -27.21 -9.73 18.12
C LYS A 79 -28.01 -10.96 18.54
N SER A 80 -27.56 -12.15 18.15
CA SER A 80 -28.24 -13.40 18.50
C SER A 80 -28.22 -13.65 20.00
N SER A 81 -27.07 -13.42 20.64
CA SER A 81 -26.90 -13.54 22.09
C SER A 81 -27.81 -12.57 22.85
N LEU A 82 -27.85 -11.29 22.44
CA LEU A 82 -28.73 -10.29 23.03
C LEU A 82 -30.22 -10.66 22.87
N LEU A 83 -30.64 -11.13 21.69
CA LEU A 83 -32.02 -11.56 21.46
C LEU A 83 -32.38 -12.78 22.32
N MET A 84 -31.47 -13.75 22.42
CA MET A 84 -31.71 -14.97 23.19
C MET A 84 -31.95 -14.68 24.68
N TRP A 85 -31.21 -13.72 25.27
CA TRP A 85 -31.32 -13.42 26.69
C TRP A 85 -32.38 -12.34 27.02
N LEU A 86 -32.57 -11.32 26.17
CA LEU A 86 -33.52 -10.23 26.44
C LEU A 86 -34.99 -10.63 26.18
N MET A 87 -35.26 -11.53 25.23
CA MET A 87 -36.64 -11.94 24.93
C MET A 87 -37.38 -12.56 26.13
N PRO A 88 -36.82 -13.58 26.81
CA PRO A 88 -37.51 -14.17 27.96
C PRO A 88 -37.63 -13.21 29.15
N THR A 89 -36.71 -12.28 29.35
CA THR A 89 -36.79 -11.29 30.45
C THR A 89 -37.87 -10.23 30.21
N ILE A 90 -38.07 -9.81 28.96
CA ILE A 90 -39.17 -8.93 28.58
C ILE A 90 -40.52 -9.63 28.76
N ILE A 91 -40.65 -10.87 28.27
CA ILE A 91 -41.89 -11.66 28.42
C ILE A 91 -42.20 -11.91 29.91
N GLY A 92 -41.20 -12.29 30.69
CA GLY A 92 -41.36 -12.51 32.13
C GLY A 92 -41.77 -11.25 32.88
N SER A 93 -41.13 -10.10 32.60
CA SER A 93 -41.47 -8.83 33.27
C SER A 93 -42.87 -8.33 32.90
N MET A 94 -43.33 -8.50 31.65
CA MET A 94 -44.71 -8.20 31.27
C MET A 94 -45.74 -9.05 32.04
N ALA A 95 -45.48 -10.34 32.23
CA ALA A 95 -46.37 -11.22 33.01
C ALA A 95 -46.49 -10.78 34.48
N ILE A 96 -45.37 -10.34 35.08
CA ILE A 96 -45.32 -9.83 36.47
C ILE A 96 -46.12 -8.53 36.59
N SER A 97 -45.97 -7.59 35.65
CA SER A 97 -46.71 -6.33 35.65
C SER A 97 -48.23 -6.51 35.57
N VAL A 98 -48.71 -7.47 34.77
CA VAL A 98 -50.15 -7.77 34.66
C VAL A 98 -50.70 -8.40 35.94
N ALA A 99 -49.92 -9.25 36.61
CA ALA A 99 -50.33 -9.86 37.88
C ALA A 99 -50.46 -8.81 38.99
N LEU A 100 -49.53 -7.86 39.07
CA LEU A 100 -49.59 -6.75 40.02
C LEU A 100 -50.81 -5.84 39.78
N ALA A 101 -51.15 -5.56 38.52
CA ALA A 101 -52.34 -4.78 38.17
C ALA A 101 -53.67 -5.47 38.50
N ARG A 102 -53.69 -6.78 38.72
CA ARG A 102 -54.88 -7.53 39.19
C ARG A 102 -55.00 -7.61 40.71
N LEU A 103 -53.93 -7.29 41.44
CA LEU A 103 -53.87 -7.33 42.90
C LEU A 103 -54.05 -5.94 43.55
N ALA A 104 -53.96 -4.87 42.76
CA ALA A 104 -54.25 -3.49 43.14
C ALA A 104 -55.69 -3.12 42.78
#